data_AF-A0A6B3GQC1-F1
#
_entry.id   AF-A0A6B3GQC1-F1
#
_cell.length_a   1.000
_cell.length_b   1.000
_cell.length_c   1.000
_cell.angle_alpha   90.00
_cell.angle_beta   90.00
_cell.angle_gamma   90.00
#
_symmetry.space_group_name_H-M   'P 1'
#
loop_
_entity.id
_entity.type
_entity.pdbx_description
1 polymer ?
#
loop_
_entity_poly.entity_id
_entity_poly.type
_entity_poly.pdbx_seq_one_letter_code
_entity_poly.pdbx_strand_id
1 'polypeptide(L)' 'MRIGFTLPQFGAMARQVDQVPEFARQAERLGADSLWVGDRLLAPVRPTVGYA' A
#
# COMPACT_ATOMS: atom_id res chain seq x y z
N MET A 1 22.92 -7.69 -4.55
CA MET A 1 22.11 -6.63 -5.20
C MET A 1 20.88 -6.45 -4.33
N ARG A 2 20.48 -5.21 -3.97
CA ARG A 2 19.35 -4.99 -3.06
C ARG A 2 18.06 -4.77 -3.85
N ILE A 3 17.06 -5.62 -3.69
CA ILE A 3 15.78 -5.57 -4.42
C ILE A 3 14.63 -5.34 -3.43
N GLY A 4 13.81 -4.31 -3.69
CA GLY A 4 12.63 -3.99 -2.89
C GLY A 4 11.33 -4.19 -3.67
N PHE A 5 10.22 -4.36 -2.94
CA PHE A 5 8.88 -4.49 -3.51
C PHE A 5 7.93 -3.46 -2.91
N THR A 6 7.07 -2.87 -3.75
CA THR A 6 5.94 -2.07 -3.28
C THR A 6 4.79 -2.98 -2.93
N LEU A 7 4.15 -2.75 -1.78
CA LEU A 7 2.97 -3.52 -1.39
C LEU A 7 1.80 -3.29 -2.35
N PRO A 8 0.93 -4.29 -2.55
CA PRO A 8 -0.19 -4.21 -3.50
C PRO A 8 -1.31 -3.27 -3.00
N GLN A 9 -1.06 -1.96 -3.11
CA GLN A 9 -1.94 -0.90 -2.61
C GLN A 9 -2.51 0.01 -3.72
N PHE A 10 -2.10 -0.21 -4.96
CA PHE A 10 -2.50 0.58 -6.13
C PHE A 10 -3.15 -0.28 -7.23
N GLY A 11 -3.93 0.38 -8.09
CA GLY A 11 -4.58 -0.26 -9.23
C GLY A 11 -5.55 -1.38 -8.83
N ALA A 12 -5.64 -2.42 -9.64
CA ALA A 12 -6.53 -3.55 -9.39
C ALA A 12 -6.19 -4.33 -8.11
N MET A 13 -4.91 -4.36 -7.72
CA MET A 13 -4.44 -5.10 -6.54
C MET A 13 -4.92 -4.48 -5.22
N ALA A 14 -5.26 -3.19 -5.22
CA ALA A 14 -5.86 -2.51 -4.07
C ALA A 14 -7.20 -3.15 -3.62
N ARG A 15 -7.82 -4.00 -4.47
CA ARG A 15 -9.03 -4.76 -4.14
C ARG A 15 -8.75 -6.05 -3.35
N GLN A 16 -7.49 -6.41 -3.14
CA GLN A 16 -7.04 -7.64 -2.47
C GLN A 16 -6.21 -7.30 -1.22
N VAL A 17 -6.64 -6.29 -0.45
CA VAL A 17 -5.89 -5.77 0.71
C VAL A 17 -5.65 -6.84 1.77
N ASP A 18 -6.55 -7.81 1.87
CA ASP A 18 -6.47 -8.98 2.74
C ASP A 18 -5.29 -9.90 2.41
N GLN A 19 -4.78 -9.85 1.18
CA GLN A 19 -3.62 -10.65 0.74
C GLN A 19 -2.28 -9.99 1.02
N VAL A 20 -2.25 -8.71 1.41
CA VAL A 20 -1.02 -7.94 1.69
C VAL A 20 -0.11 -8.64 2.71
N PRO A 21 -0.61 -9.18 3.85
CA PRO A 21 0.24 -9.87 4.82
C PRO A 21 0.90 -11.13 4.25
N GLU A 22 0.19 -11.88 3.40
CA GLU A 22 0.75 -13.06 2.74
C GLU A 22 1.84 -12.65 1.75
N PHE A 23 1.56 -11.67 0.90
CA PHE A 23 2.52 -11.13 -0.05
C PHE A 23 3.82 -10.67 0.61
N ALA A 24 3.72 -9.87 1.68
CA ALA A 24 4.88 -9.36 2.41
C ALA A 24 5.76 -10.50 2.94
N ARG A 25 5.13 -11.50 3.57
CA ARG A 25 5.84 -12.65 4.14
C ARG A 25 6.52 -13.52 3.08
N GLN A 26 5.91 -13.66 1.89
CA GLN A 26 6.54 -14.37 0.78
C GLN A 26 7.68 -13.57 0.17
N ALA A 27 7.53 -12.25 0.03
CA ALA A 27 8.61 -11.39 -0.45
C ALA A 27 9.84 -11.46 0.47
N GLU A 28 9.64 -11.39 1.79
CA GLU A 28 10.72 -11.56 2.77
C GLU A 28 11.38 -12.94 2.66
N ARG A 29 10.59 -14.02 2.58
CA ARG A 29 11.10 -15.40 2.41
C ARG A 29 11.94 -15.58 1.15
N LEU A 30 11.60 -14.86 0.08
CA LEU A 30 12.32 -14.90 -1.20
C LEU A 30 13.54 -13.96 -1.23
N GLY A 31 13.83 -13.24 -0.14
CA GLY A 31 15.01 -12.41 0.01
C GLY A 31 14.82 -10.96 -0.42
N ALA A 32 13.59 -10.42 -0.36
CA ALA A 32 13.39 -8.98 -0.54
C ALA A 32 14.12 -8.17 0.54
N ASP A 33 14.87 -7.15 0.12
CA ASP A 33 15.63 -6.28 1.01
C ASP A 33 14.80 -5.17 1.67
N SER A 34 13.62 -4.87 1.11
CA SER A 34 12.75 -3.79 1.58
C SER A 34 11.33 -3.92 1.05
N LEU A 35 10.38 -3.45 1.85
CA LEU A 35 8.97 -3.29 1.47
C LEU A 35 8.61 -1.80 1.47
N TRP A 36 7.89 -1.36 0.44
CA TRP A 36 7.54 0.04 0.26
C TRP A 36 6.03 0.23 0.28
N VAL A 37 5.58 1.24 1.02
CA VAL A 37 4.19 1.73 1.03
C VAL A 37 4.12 3.09 0.37
N GLY A 38 2.97 3.41 -0.16
CA GLY A 38 2.69 4.69 -0.81
C GLY A 38 1.60 5.40 -0.04
N ASP A 39 1.80 6.69 0.21
CA ASP A 39 0.78 7.51 0.83
C ASP A 39 -0.36 7.80 -0.16
N ARG A 40 -1.60 7.82 0.35
CA ARG A 40 -2.78 8.12 -0.45
C ARG A 40 -3.51 9.32 0.15
N LEU A 41 -3.04 10.49 -0.26
CA LEU A 41 -3.70 11.75 0.03
C LEU A 41 -5.02 11.83 -0.76
N LEU A 42 -6.14 11.84 -0.05
CA LEU A 42 -7.46 12.00 -0.64
C LEU A 42 -7.93 13.43 -0.43
N ALA A 43 -8.30 14.10 -1.52
CA ALA A 43 -9.04 15.34 -1.45
C ALA A 43 -10.54 15.04 -1.29
N PRO A 44 -11.24 15.65 -0.32
CA PRO A 44 -12.68 15.47 -0.17
C PRO A 44 -13.43 15.97 -1.40
N VAL A 45 -14.35 15.16 -1.94
CA VAL A 45 -15.19 15.54 -3.09
C VAL A 45 -16.22 16.61 -2.71
N ARG A 46 -16.72 16.57 -1.46
CA ARG A 46 -17.64 17.57 -0.89
C ARG A 46 -17.15 17.99 0.50
N PRO A 47 -16.22 18.93 0.58
CA PRO A 47 -15.70 19.39 1.87
C PRO A 47 -16.79 20.16 2.65
N THR A 48 -16.93 19.89 3.93
CA THR A 48 -17.66 20.75 4.87
C THR A 48 -16.64 21.44 5.79
N VAL A 49 -16.85 22.74 6.01
CA VAL A 49 -16.05 23.54 6.95
C VAL A 49 -16.93 23.88 8.14
N GLY A 50 -16.51 23.47 9.34
CA GLY A 50 -17.25 23.69 10.58
C GLY A 50 -16.95 25.06 11.18
N TYR A 51 -17.56 26.12 10.66
CA TYR A 51 -17.52 27.47 11.27
C TYR A 51 -18.72 27.71 12.22
N ALA A 52 -19.19 26.67 12.90
CA ALA A 52 -20.30 26.78 13.86
C ALA A 52 -19.89 27.56 15.11
#